data_AF-A0A916DL85-F1
#
_entry.id   AF-A0A916DL85-F1
#
_cell.length_a   1.000
_cell.length_b   1.000
_cell.length_c   1.000
_cell.angle_alpha   90.00
_cell.angle_beta   90.00
_cell.angle_gamma   90.00
#
_symmetry.space_group_name_H-M   'P 1'
#
loop_
_entity.id
_entity.type
_entity.pdbx_description
1 polymer ?
#
loop_
_entity_poly.entity_id
_entity_poly.type
_entity_poly.pdbx_seq_one_letter_code
_entity_poly.pdbx_strand_id
1 'polypeptide(L)'
;MVGFNRLWNVFRNIAIVFSFIMNFVMLVTIFVLVTLLFQIKTGIAEPLVGGLYSSFVGLNDAAIITNIKVNDTINVVDTIDVIDTINVKDTIVVRDTIPVRMNVPLSTNTTVVLTQNVDLTANATFTLPGGGGNIRGSVAITLPTGLQLPVALNLNVPIDQPLPVELKVPVDLKVPVNLKVPVNLKVPVALNVPVNIPLNQTQLNDVAIALRNVVDPFARILTNLPDNWPEFWPFFFRALSGRGSDLLGTNEFIEDPWPGYKTGLGVPSITPTPDTMLTPFSAPATTIPESNTPGATAQPGLGDPGAATPTPTLSIPTLVPPTPTSAP
;
A
#
# COMPACT_ATOMS: atom_id res chain seq x y z
N MET A 1 73.07 -96.80 11.91
CA MET A 1 72.05 -95.73 11.97
C MET A 1 72.51 -94.44 11.27
N VAL A 2 73.07 -94.51 10.05
CA VAL A 2 73.66 -93.33 9.35
C VAL A 2 72.75 -92.78 8.23
N GLY A 3 71.80 -93.58 7.73
CA GLY A 3 70.84 -93.15 6.70
C GLY A 3 69.80 -92.14 7.20
N PHE A 4 69.39 -92.23 8.47
CA PHE A 4 68.34 -91.39 9.04
C PHE A 4 68.75 -89.90 9.10
N ASN A 5 69.99 -89.61 9.49
CA ASN A 5 70.49 -88.23 9.57
C ASN A 5 70.61 -87.57 8.18
N ARG A 6 70.89 -88.35 7.13
CA ARG A 6 70.92 -87.83 5.75
C ARG A 6 69.52 -87.49 5.24
N LEU A 7 68.54 -88.37 5.49
CA LEU A 7 67.15 -88.14 5.10
C LEU A 7 66.53 -86.97 5.85
N TRP A 8 66.81 -86.84 7.15
CA TRP A 8 66.34 -85.72 7.98
C TRP A 8 66.89 -84.36 7.50
N ASN A 9 68.18 -84.31 7.15
CA ASN A 9 68.80 -83.08 6.64
C ASN A 9 68.21 -82.66 5.28
N VAL A 10 67.91 -83.62 4.40
CA VAL A 10 67.24 -83.34 3.12
C VAL A 10 65.82 -82.85 3.33
N PHE A 11 65.04 -83.52 4.19
CA PHE A 11 63.68 -83.08 4.53
C PHE A 11 63.65 -81.68 5.13
N ARG A 12 64.52 -81.38 6.09
CA ARG A 12 64.63 -80.04 6.69
C ARG A 12 64.94 -78.97 5.64
N ASN A 13 65.87 -79.25 4.73
CA ASN A 13 66.20 -78.33 3.65
C ASN A 13 65.01 -78.11 2.70
N ILE A 14 64.28 -79.16 2.32
CA ILE A 14 63.06 -79.06 1.51
C ILE A 14 61.99 -78.26 2.24
N ALA A 15 61.76 -78.51 3.52
CA ALA A 15 60.78 -77.80 4.33
C ALA A 15 61.11 -76.30 4.46
N ILE A 16 62.39 -75.95 4.65
CA ILE A 16 62.85 -74.55 4.70
C ILE A 16 62.64 -73.88 3.34
N VAL A 17 63.04 -74.52 2.24
CA VAL A 17 62.87 -73.97 0.89
C VAL A 17 61.38 -73.82 0.54
N PHE A 18 60.56 -74.82 0.86
CA PHE A 18 59.12 -74.77 0.64
C PHE A 18 58.46 -73.65 1.46
N SER A 19 58.80 -73.51 2.74
CA SER A 19 58.31 -72.43 3.58
C SER A 19 58.75 -71.06 3.08
N PHE A 20 59.99 -70.95 2.58
CA PHE A 20 60.50 -69.72 1.99
C PHE A 20 59.74 -69.36 0.72
N ILE A 21 59.52 -70.31 -0.19
CA ILE A 21 58.77 -70.11 -1.43
C ILE A 21 57.32 -69.73 -1.13
N MET A 22 56.64 -70.44 -0.22
CA MET A 22 55.25 -70.12 0.12
C MET A 22 55.13 -68.73 0.75
N ASN A 23 56.01 -68.37 1.68
CA ASN A 23 56.03 -67.03 2.27
C ASN A 23 56.36 -65.95 1.22
N PHE A 24 57.29 -66.23 0.32
CA PHE A 24 57.62 -65.33 -0.79
C PHE A 24 56.42 -65.12 -1.72
N VAL A 25 55.72 -66.19 -2.10
CA VAL A 25 54.50 -66.12 -2.92
C VAL A 25 53.41 -65.32 -2.18
N MET A 26 53.24 -65.52 -0.87
CA MET A 26 52.29 -64.73 -0.07
C MET A 26 52.66 -63.25 -0.07
N LEU A 27 53.94 -62.92 0.11
CA LEU A 27 54.43 -61.54 0.10
C LEU A 27 54.23 -60.89 -1.27
N VAL A 28 54.55 -61.59 -2.36
CA VAL A 28 54.27 -61.14 -3.73
C VAL A 28 52.77 -60.95 -3.96
N THR A 29 51.95 -61.84 -3.45
CA THR A 29 50.48 -61.74 -3.56
C THR A 29 49.96 -60.49 -2.83
N ILE A 30 50.43 -60.24 -1.61
CA ILE A 30 50.10 -59.03 -0.85
C ILE A 30 50.59 -57.79 -1.60
N PHE A 31 51.81 -57.81 -2.14
CA PHE A 31 52.34 -56.69 -2.93
C PHE A 31 51.43 -56.37 -4.12
N VAL A 32 51.01 -57.38 -4.88
CA VAL A 32 50.08 -57.21 -6.01
C VAL A 32 48.73 -56.68 -5.55
N LEU A 33 48.17 -57.22 -4.46
CA LEU A 33 46.91 -56.74 -3.90
C LEU A 33 46.99 -55.26 -3.48
N VAL A 34 48.07 -54.87 -2.79
CA VAL A 34 48.28 -53.48 -2.37
C VAL A 34 48.42 -52.56 -3.59
N THR A 35 49.14 -52.96 -4.63
CA THR A 35 49.21 -52.17 -5.87
C THR A 35 47.85 -52.00 -6.54
N LEU A 36 47.02 -53.04 -6.53
CA LEU A 36 45.66 -52.99 -7.09
C LEU A 36 44.74 -52.08 -6.24
N LEU A 37 44.91 -52.08 -4.91
CA LEU A 37 44.19 -51.15 -4.03
C LEU A 37 44.55 -49.69 -4.33
N PHE A 38 45.82 -49.36 -4.60
CA PHE A 38 46.22 -48.01 -5.00
C PHE A 38 45.58 -47.59 -6.33
N GLN A 39 45.49 -48.51 -7.30
CA GLN A 39 44.82 -48.23 -8.58
C GLN A 39 43.33 -47.96 -8.40
N ILE A 40 42.65 -48.73 -7.54
CA ILE A 40 41.23 -48.51 -7.24
C ILE A 40 41.04 -47.20 -6.48
N LYS A 41 41.90 -46.89 -5.50
CA LYS A 41 41.84 -45.64 -4.73
C LYS A 41 41.94 -44.43 -5.65
N THR A 42 43.08 -44.30 -6.35
CA THR A 42 43.41 -43.13 -7.17
C THR A 42 42.57 -43.03 -8.45
N GLY A 43 42.23 -44.18 -9.06
CA GLY A 43 41.51 -44.20 -10.34
C GLY A 43 39.99 -44.13 -10.21
N ILE A 44 39.42 -44.56 -9.08
CA ILE A 44 37.96 -44.73 -8.93
C ILE A 44 37.46 -44.10 -7.64
N ALA A 45 37.96 -44.54 -6.48
CA ALA A 45 37.35 -44.19 -5.19
C ALA A 45 37.50 -42.70 -4.88
N GLU A 46 38.68 -42.12 -5.10
CA GLU A 46 38.97 -40.71 -4.86
C GLU A 46 38.18 -39.76 -5.76
N PRO A 47 38.13 -39.91 -7.11
CA PRO A 47 37.32 -39.04 -7.95
C PRO A 47 35.81 -39.20 -7.70
N LEU A 48 35.33 -40.40 -7.33
CA LEU A 48 33.91 -40.59 -7.02
C LEU A 48 33.53 -40.00 -5.66
N VAL A 49 34.22 -40.38 -4.58
CA VAL A 49 33.86 -39.97 -3.23
C VAL A 49 34.31 -38.53 -2.97
N GLY A 50 35.53 -38.17 -3.39
CA GLY A 50 36.03 -36.81 -3.33
C GLY A 50 35.23 -35.86 -4.23
N GLY A 51 34.91 -36.27 -5.46
CA GLY A 51 34.07 -35.50 -6.38
C GLY A 51 32.63 -35.32 -5.87
N LEU A 52 32.07 -36.33 -5.21
CA LEU A 52 30.75 -36.23 -4.58
C LEU A 52 30.77 -35.30 -3.36
N TYR A 53 31.77 -35.44 -2.48
CA TYR A 53 31.97 -34.57 -1.33
C TYR A 53 32.15 -33.11 -1.77
N SER A 54 33.00 -32.85 -2.77
CA SER A 54 33.21 -31.51 -3.32
C SER A 54 31.94 -30.94 -3.92
N SER A 55 31.16 -31.74 -4.65
CA SER A 55 29.88 -31.32 -5.24
C SER A 55 28.86 -30.91 -4.17
N PHE A 56 28.82 -31.59 -3.03
CA PHE A 56 27.92 -31.19 -1.93
C PHE A 56 28.37 -29.92 -1.23
N VAL A 57 29.68 -29.71 -1.07
CA VAL A 57 30.22 -28.44 -0.58
C VAL A 57 29.90 -27.31 -1.57
N GLY A 58 30.12 -27.54 -2.87
CA GLY A 58 29.75 -26.60 -3.93
C GLY A 58 28.25 -26.31 -4.01
N LEU A 59 27.40 -27.30 -3.75
CA LEU A 59 25.95 -27.14 -3.69
C LEU A 59 25.52 -26.27 -2.52
N ASN A 60 26.15 -26.42 -1.35
CA ASN A 60 25.90 -25.55 -0.20
C ASN A 60 26.24 -24.08 -0.51
N ASP A 61 27.35 -23.84 -1.22
CA ASP A 61 27.83 -22.49 -1.52
C ASP A 61 27.19 -21.84 -2.76
N ALA A 62 26.38 -22.60 -3.52
CA ALA A 62 25.72 -22.11 -4.72
C ALA A 62 24.55 -21.16 -4.43
N ALA A 63 24.13 -20.39 -5.42
CA ALA A 63 22.99 -19.48 -5.32
C ALA A 63 22.12 -19.50 -6.59
N ILE A 64 20.80 -19.39 -6.41
CA ILE A 64 19.83 -19.24 -7.50
C ILE A 64 19.66 -17.75 -7.79
N ILE A 65 20.07 -17.33 -8.98
CA ILE A 65 19.90 -15.96 -9.47
C ILE A 65 18.84 -16.01 -10.57
N THR A 66 17.68 -15.42 -10.33
CA THR A 66 16.60 -15.37 -11.32
C THR A 66 15.78 -14.10 -11.20
N ASN A 67 15.09 -13.73 -12.27
CA ASN A 67 14.17 -12.60 -12.28
C ASN A 67 12.73 -13.11 -12.35
N ILE A 68 11.99 -12.99 -11.26
CA ILE A 68 10.61 -13.45 -11.16
C ILE A 68 9.71 -12.38 -11.77
N LYS A 69 8.95 -12.73 -12.81
CA LYS A 69 7.94 -11.85 -13.40
C LYS A 69 6.59 -12.12 -12.74
N VAL A 70 6.08 -11.14 -12.00
CA VAL A 70 4.73 -11.14 -11.44
C VAL A 70 3.85 -10.33 -12.38
N ASN A 71 2.86 -10.99 -13.00
CA ASN A 71 1.84 -10.32 -13.80
C ASN A 71 0.48 -10.64 -13.20
N ASP A 72 -0.09 -9.66 -12.51
CA ASP A 72 -1.36 -9.81 -11.80
C ASP A 72 -2.27 -8.62 -12.09
N THR A 73 -3.56 -8.73 -11.77
CA THR A 73 -4.53 -7.64 -11.89
C THR A 73 -5.28 -7.50 -10.59
N ILE A 74 -5.09 -6.37 -9.93
CA ILE A 74 -5.82 -6.03 -8.71
C ILE A 74 -7.20 -5.50 -9.11
N ASN A 75 -8.25 -6.17 -8.63
CA ASN A 75 -9.63 -5.71 -8.80
C ASN A 75 -10.02 -4.86 -7.59
N VAL A 76 -10.22 -3.56 -7.79
CA VAL A 76 -10.74 -2.65 -6.77
C VAL A 76 -12.22 -2.47 -7.04
N VAL A 77 -13.05 -3.09 -6.20
CA VAL A 77 -14.50 -2.92 -6.20
C VAL A 77 -14.86 -2.11 -4.97
N ASP A 78 -15.32 -0.89 -5.20
CA ASP A 78 -15.71 0.03 -4.13
C ASP A 78 -17.03 0.72 -4.50
N THR A 79 -17.70 1.33 -3.52
CA THR A 79 -18.91 2.11 -3.74
C THR A 79 -18.76 3.43 -3.01
N ILE A 80 -18.79 4.52 -3.78
CA ILE A 80 -18.74 5.87 -3.23
C ILE A 80 -20.16 6.29 -2.87
N ASP A 81 -20.40 6.53 -1.58
CA ASP A 81 -21.65 7.09 -1.08
C ASP A 81 -21.57 8.62 -1.10
N VAL A 82 -22.31 9.25 -2.02
CA VAL A 82 -22.46 10.71 -2.10
C VAL A 82 -23.70 11.09 -1.32
N ILE A 83 -23.50 11.64 -0.12
CA ILE A 83 -24.56 12.14 0.76
C ILE A 83 -24.45 13.66 0.83
N ASP A 84 -25.45 14.34 0.26
CA ASP A 84 -25.52 15.80 0.26
C ASP A 84 -26.96 16.26 0.51
N THR A 85 -27.15 17.54 0.84
CA THR A 85 -28.46 18.15 1.02
C THR A 85 -28.52 19.50 0.32
N ILE A 86 -29.32 19.56 -0.74
CA ILE A 86 -29.56 20.80 -1.47
C ILE A 86 -30.56 21.64 -0.69
N ASN A 87 -30.15 22.84 -0.31
CA ASN A 87 -31.01 23.81 0.38
C ASN A 87 -31.53 24.83 -0.64
N VAL A 88 -32.83 24.83 -0.90
CA VAL A 88 -33.51 25.80 -1.75
C VAL A 88 -34.27 26.76 -0.85
N LYS A 89 -33.80 28.02 -0.80
CA LYS A 89 -34.47 29.10 -0.09
C LYS A 89 -35.01 30.10 -1.10
N ASP A 90 -36.32 30.27 -1.10
CA ASP A 90 -37.01 31.22 -1.96
C ASP A 90 -38.09 31.97 -1.17
N THR A 91 -38.56 33.09 -1.70
CA THR A 91 -39.69 33.83 -1.12
C THR A 91 -40.67 34.15 -2.23
N ILE A 92 -41.82 33.49 -2.18
CA ILE A 92 -42.91 33.75 -3.10
C ILE A 92 -43.63 35.02 -2.63
N VAL A 93 -43.69 36.04 -3.49
CA VAL A 93 -44.41 37.29 -3.21
C VAL A 93 -45.72 37.29 -3.98
N VAL A 94 -46.84 37.18 -3.26
CA VAL A 94 -48.18 37.30 -3.82
C VAL A 94 -48.66 38.72 -3.60
N ARG A 95 -48.98 39.43 -4.68
CA ARG A 95 -49.55 40.78 -4.65
C ARG A 95 -50.98 40.71 -5.16
N ASP A 96 -51.92 41.18 -4.35
CA ASP A 96 -53.33 41.21 -4.70
C ASP A 96 -53.96 42.54 -4.26
N THR A 97 -55.14 42.87 -4.78
CA THR A 97 -55.88 44.09 -4.43
C THR A 97 -57.33 43.75 -4.17
N ILE A 98 -57.78 44.02 -2.94
CA ILE A 98 -59.15 43.75 -2.51
C ILE A 98 -59.98 45.01 -2.75
N PRO A 99 -61.03 44.98 -3.60
CA PRO A 99 -61.91 46.12 -3.76
C PRO A 99 -62.84 46.25 -2.55
N VAL A 100 -62.68 47.30 -1.75
CA VAL A 100 -63.57 47.56 -0.61
C VAL A 100 -64.68 48.52 -1.05
N ARG A 101 -65.90 48.00 -1.16
CA ARG A 101 -67.11 48.78 -1.48
C ARG A 101 -68.09 48.73 -0.33
N MET A 102 -68.26 49.85 0.37
CA MET A 102 -69.17 49.95 1.51
C MET A 102 -69.97 51.25 1.45
N ASN A 103 -71.28 51.17 1.72
CA ASN A 103 -72.13 52.35 1.87
C ASN A 103 -72.37 52.61 3.35
N VAL A 104 -71.94 53.76 3.85
CA VAL A 104 -72.18 54.21 5.23
C VAL A 104 -73.41 55.12 5.24
N PRO A 105 -74.55 54.70 5.82
CA PRO A 105 -75.70 55.57 6.01
C PRO A 105 -75.44 56.53 7.18
N LEU A 106 -75.71 57.81 6.98
CA LEU A 106 -75.60 58.88 7.96
C LEU A 106 -76.97 59.52 8.14
N SER A 107 -77.57 59.37 9.32
CA SER A 107 -78.87 59.95 9.65
C SER A 107 -78.72 60.91 10.82
N THR A 108 -78.80 62.21 10.56
CA THR A 108 -78.54 63.27 11.55
C THR A 108 -79.57 64.38 11.43
N ASN A 109 -80.18 64.78 12.56
CA ASN A 109 -81.04 65.96 12.61
C ASN A 109 -80.18 67.22 12.70
N THR A 110 -80.39 68.18 11.80
CA THR A 110 -79.72 69.50 11.83
C THR A 110 -80.75 70.61 11.70
N THR A 111 -80.44 71.78 12.22
CA THR A 111 -81.32 72.95 12.10
C THR A 111 -80.78 73.86 11.00
N VAL A 112 -81.53 74.02 9.92
CA VAL A 112 -81.18 74.95 8.83
C VAL A 112 -81.79 76.32 9.10
N VAL A 113 -81.13 77.40 8.69
CA VAL A 113 -81.65 78.77 8.84
C VAL A 113 -82.08 79.29 7.48
N LEU A 114 -83.31 79.81 7.40
CA LEU A 114 -83.83 80.40 6.16
C LEU A 114 -83.04 81.67 5.81
N THR A 115 -82.48 81.72 4.60
CA THR A 115 -81.70 82.87 4.12
C THR A 115 -82.56 83.92 3.40
N GLN A 116 -83.80 83.57 3.03
CA GLN A 116 -84.78 84.44 2.37
C GLN A 116 -86.20 84.06 2.77
N ASN A 117 -87.16 84.98 2.54
CA ASN A 117 -88.56 84.76 2.88
C ASN A 117 -89.13 83.65 1.99
N VAL A 118 -89.93 82.76 2.55
CA VAL A 118 -90.59 81.68 1.80
C VAL A 118 -92.09 81.80 1.99
N ASP A 119 -92.78 82.13 0.91
CA ASP A 119 -94.24 82.20 0.89
C ASP A 119 -94.84 80.80 0.75
N LEU A 120 -95.74 80.43 1.65
CA LEU A 120 -96.52 79.21 1.60
C LEU A 120 -97.98 79.55 1.40
N THR A 121 -98.63 78.89 0.45
CA THR A 121 -100.07 79.03 0.21
C THR A 121 -100.72 77.67 0.34
N ALA A 122 -101.69 77.55 1.24
CA ALA A 122 -102.40 76.30 1.50
C ALA A 122 -103.92 76.53 1.51
N ASN A 123 -104.66 75.61 0.90
CA ASN A 123 -106.12 75.64 0.93
C ASN A 123 -106.61 75.17 2.30
N ALA A 124 -107.50 75.94 2.92
CA ALA A 124 -108.08 75.65 4.23
C ALA A 124 -109.63 75.72 4.18
N THR A 125 -110.28 74.89 4.98
CA THR A 125 -111.73 74.97 5.22
C THR A 125 -111.97 75.61 6.57
N PHE A 126 -112.67 76.75 6.58
CA PHE A 126 -113.09 77.46 7.77
C PHE A 126 -114.54 77.12 8.09
N THR A 127 -114.80 76.60 9.29
CA THR A 127 -116.14 76.25 9.76
C THR A 127 -116.68 77.37 10.66
N LEU A 128 -117.78 78.04 10.27
CA LEU A 128 -118.33 79.18 11.02
C LEU A 128 -119.31 78.71 12.13
N PRO A 129 -119.14 79.13 13.40
CA PRO A 129 -120.04 78.76 14.50
C PRO A 129 -121.44 79.36 14.33
N GLY A 130 -122.49 78.63 14.73
CA GLY A 130 -123.88 79.12 14.71
C GLY A 130 -124.74 78.71 13.51
N GLY A 131 -124.31 77.71 12.74
CA GLY A 131 -125.10 77.13 11.63
C GLY A 131 -124.85 77.74 10.24
N GLY A 132 -123.85 78.62 10.10
CA GLY A 132 -123.52 79.34 8.86
C GLY A 132 -122.73 78.56 7.80
N GLY A 133 -122.45 77.26 8.01
CA GLY A 133 -121.74 76.41 7.04
C GLY A 133 -120.21 76.55 7.02
N ASN A 134 -119.56 75.88 6.05
CA ASN A 134 -118.10 75.82 5.91
C ASN A 134 -117.65 76.54 4.64
N ILE A 135 -116.67 77.43 4.76
CA ILE A 135 -116.09 78.19 3.65
C ILE A 135 -114.72 77.59 3.31
N ARG A 136 -114.54 77.24 2.03
CA ARG A 136 -113.22 76.89 1.49
C ARG A 136 -112.52 78.18 1.07
N GLY A 137 -111.39 78.48 1.71
CA GLY A 137 -110.52 79.58 1.35
C GLY A 137 -109.08 79.11 1.18
N SER A 138 -108.21 80.01 0.72
CA SER A 138 -106.76 79.78 0.70
C SER A 138 -106.12 80.71 1.72
N VAL A 139 -105.18 80.19 2.50
CA VAL A 139 -104.36 80.96 3.44
C VAL A 139 -102.95 81.03 2.87
N ALA A 140 -102.43 82.25 2.72
CA ALA A 140 -101.03 82.48 2.43
C ALA A 140 -100.31 82.91 3.72
N ILE A 141 -99.20 82.25 4.05
CA ILE A 141 -98.32 82.53 5.19
C ILE A 141 -96.90 82.65 4.67
N THR A 142 -96.22 83.77 4.95
CA THR A 142 -94.80 83.94 4.64
C THR A 142 -93.96 83.57 5.85
N LEU A 143 -93.05 82.61 5.68
CA LEU A 143 -92.01 82.31 6.67
C LEU A 143 -90.86 83.32 6.49
N PRO A 144 -90.50 84.10 7.52
CA PRO A 144 -89.49 85.15 7.39
C PRO A 144 -88.06 84.60 7.33
N THR A 145 -87.15 85.41 6.78
CA THR A 145 -85.71 85.16 6.86
C THR A 145 -85.27 84.98 8.32
N GLY A 146 -84.26 84.14 8.54
CA GLY A 146 -83.73 83.87 9.88
C GLY A 146 -84.53 82.84 10.69
N LEU A 147 -85.67 82.36 10.20
CA LEU A 147 -86.40 81.28 10.84
C LEU A 147 -85.60 79.97 10.76
N GLN A 148 -85.37 79.37 11.93
CA GLN A 148 -84.62 78.13 12.08
C GLN A 148 -85.56 76.93 11.92
N LEU A 149 -85.24 76.05 10.98
CA LEU A 149 -86.04 74.89 10.66
C LEU A 149 -85.25 73.60 10.95
N PRO A 150 -85.67 72.78 11.93
CA PRO A 150 -85.07 71.48 12.14
C PRO A 150 -85.43 70.55 10.98
N VAL A 151 -84.43 69.93 10.38
CA VAL A 151 -84.54 68.98 9.28
C VAL A 151 -83.72 67.72 9.58
N ALA A 152 -84.23 66.56 9.20
CA ALA A 152 -83.50 65.29 9.30
C ALA A 152 -82.73 65.06 7.99
N LEU A 153 -81.40 64.97 8.07
CA LEU A 153 -80.57 64.59 6.93
C LEU A 153 -80.37 63.09 6.96
N ASN A 154 -80.65 62.43 5.84
CA ASN A 154 -80.31 61.03 5.61
C ASN A 154 -79.45 60.96 4.35
N LEU A 155 -78.16 60.70 4.53
CA LEU A 155 -77.16 60.67 3.48
C LEU A 155 -76.50 59.29 3.44
N ASN A 156 -76.37 58.68 2.26
CA ASN A 156 -75.58 57.47 2.07
C ASN A 156 -74.23 57.82 1.45
N VAL A 157 -73.14 57.62 2.18
CA VAL A 157 -71.79 57.88 1.69
C VAL A 157 -71.18 56.57 1.18
N PRO A 158 -70.92 56.43 -0.13
CA PRO A 158 -70.21 55.27 -0.67
C PRO A 158 -68.70 55.43 -0.48
N ILE A 159 -68.04 54.34 -0.09
CA ILE A 159 -66.59 54.21 -0.04
C ILE A 159 -66.23 53.12 -1.05
N ASP A 160 -65.44 53.46 -2.07
CA ASP A 160 -64.86 52.52 -3.04
C ASP A 160 -63.35 52.77 -3.08
N GLN A 161 -62.61 51.98 -2.29
CA GLN A 161 -61.17 52.10 -2.22
C GLN A 161 -60.50 50.72 -2.35
N PRO A 162 -59.54 50.55 -3.27
CA PRO A 162 -58.77 49.32 -3.35
C PRO A 162 -57.80 49.22 -2.16
N LEU A 163 -57.79 48.09 -1.48
CA LEU A 163 -56.84 47.77 -0.43
C LEU A 163 -55.75 46.84 -0.99
N PRO A 164 -54.49 47.32 -1.15
CA PRO A 164 -53.39 46.47 -1.59
C PRO A 164 -52.99 45.49 -0.49
N VAL A 165 -52.77 44.23 -0.85
CA VAL A 165 -52.22 43.21 0.03
C VAL A 165 -50.95 42.62 -0.58
N GLU A 166 -49.89 42.52 0.22
CA GLU A 166 -48.63 41.86 -0.15
C GLU A 166 -48.37 40.74 0.85
N LEU A 167 -48.37 39.50 0.37
CA LEU A 167 -48.06 38.33 1.17
C LEU A 167 -46.71 37.76 0.72
N LYS A 168 -45.76 37.68 1.65
CA LYS A 168 -44.46 37.03 1.43
C LYS A 168 -44.48 35.67 2.10
N VAL A 169 -44.38 34.62 1.29
CA VAL A 169 -44.34 33.24 1.77
C VAL A 169 -42.90 32.72 1.63
N PRO A 170 -42.14 32.56 2.73
CA PRO A 170 -40.81 31.95 2.66
C PRO A 170 -40.94 30.45 2.38
N VAL A 171 -40.14 29.95 1.45
CA VAL A 171 -40.00 28.53 1.14
C VAL A 171 -38.59 28.11 1.52
N ASP A 172 -38.46 27.15 2.44
CA ASP A 172 -37.20 26.51 2.81
C ASP A 172 -37.33 25.02 2.55
N LEU A 173 -36.82 24.57 1.40
CA LEU A 173 -36.88 23.18 0.97
C LEU A 173 -35.50 22.55 1.07
N LYS A 174 -35.41 21.43 1.80
CA LYS A 174 -34.21 20.61 1.91
C LYS A 174 -34.42 19.32 1.13
N VAL A 175 -33.65 19.15 0.06
CA VAL A 175 -33.70 17.95 -0.77
C VAL A 175 -32.47 17.09 -0.45
N PRO A 176 -32.62 15.94 0.24
CA PRO A 176 -31.51 15.04 0.48
C PRO A 176 -31.15 14.29 -0.80
N VAL A 177 -29.86 14.22 -1.10
CA VAL A 177 -29.29 13.42 -2.18
C VAL A 177 -28.51 12.28 -1.54
N ASN A 178 -28.85 11.05 -1.89
CA ASN A 178 -28.11 9.85 -1.52
C ASN A 178 -27.88 9.02 -2.77
N LEU A 179 -26.68 9.17 -3.34
CA LEU A 179 -26.29 8.46 -4.55
C LEU A 179 -25.14 7.51 -4.23
N LYS A 180 -25.32 6.23 -4.57
CA LYS A 180 -24.27 5.22 -4.49
C LYS A 180 -23.68 5.00 -5.87
N VAL A 181 -22.41 5.36 -6.04
CA VAL A 181 -21.71 5.19 -7.31
C VAL A 181 -20.77 3.98 -7.19
N PRO A 182 -21.05 2.87 -7.89
CA PRO A 182 -20.15 1.73 -7.90
C PRO A 182 -18.91 2.04 -8.74
N VAL A 183 -17.73 1.70 -8.21
CA VAL A 183 -16.44 1.81 -8.89
C VAL A 183 -15.88 0.40 -9.06
N ASN A 184 -15.55 0.02 -10.29
CA ASN A 184 -14.89 -1.23 -10.61
C ASN A 184 -13.65 -0.94 -11.44
N LEU A 185 -12.50 -0.91 -10.78
CA LEU A 185 -11.21 -0.61 -11.41
C LEU A 185 -10.35 -1.87 -11.43
N LYS A 186 -9.80 -2.19 -12.60
CA LYS A 186 -8.80 -3.25 -12.76
C LYS A 186 -7.44 -2.61 -12.97
N VAL A 187 -6.56 -2.77 -12.00
CA VAL A 187 -5.19 -2.23 -12.05
C VAL A 187 -4.23 -3.36 -12.43
N PRO A 188 -3.65 -3.36 -13.65
CA PRO A 188 -2.64 -4.34 -14.02
C PRO A 188 -1.34 -4.03 -13.28
N VAL A 189 -0.72 -5.06 -12.69
CA VAL A 189 0.56 -5.00 -12.01
C VAL A 189 1.53 -5.93 -12.72
N ALA A 190 2.57 -5.35 -13.32
CA ALA A 190 3.69 -6.08 -13.90
C ALA A 190 4.96 -5.72 -13.13
N LEU A 191 5.45 -6.64 -12.30
CA LEU A 191 6.62 -6.45 -11.46
C LEU A 191 7.68 -7.51 -11.78
N ASN A 192 8.89 -7.05 -12.06
CA ASN A 192 10.06 -7.93 -12.20
C ASN A 192 10.87 -7.85 -10.92
N VAL A 193 10.91 -8.94 -10.15
CA VAL A 193 11.63 -9.03 -8.90
C VAL A 193 12.90 -9.85 -9.13
N PRO A 194 14.10 -9.23 -9.14
CA PRO A 194 15.34 -9.98 -9.12
C PRO A 194 15.49 -10.65 -7.76
N VAL A 195 15.70 -11.97 -7.75
CA VAL A 195 15.95 -12.75 -6.54
C VAL A 195 17.32 -13.41 -6.61
N ASN A 196 18.03 -13.36 -5.50
CA ASN A 196 19.27 -14.08 -5.27
C ASN A 196 19.08 -14.95 -4.02
N ILE A 197 18.94 -16.26 -4.21
CA ILE A 197 18.64 -17.22 -3.15
C ILE A 197 19.89 -18.07 -2.93
N PRO A 198 20.75 -17.75 -1.94
CA PRO A 198 21.90 -18.58 -1.61
C PRO A 198 21.42 -19.90 -0.98
N LEU A 199 21.91 -21.03 -1.47
CA LEU A 199 21.38 -22.36 -1.12
C LEU A 199 21.67 -22.74 0.34
N ASN A 200 22.77 -22.27 0.92
CA ASN A 200 23.07 -22.41 2.35
C ASN A 200 22.02 -21.77 3.29
N GLN A 201 21.17 -20.87 2.79
CA GLN A 201 20.08 -20.25 3.55
C GLN A 201 18.71 -20.90 3.26
N THR A 202 18.68 -21.96 2.46
CA THR A 202 17.45 -22.68 2.12
C THR A 202 17.37 -24.00 2.87
N GLN A 203 16.18 -24.61 2.92
CA GLN A 203 15.99 -25.98 3.45
C GLN A 203 16.77 -27.04 2.64
N LEU A 204 17.21 -26.73 1.42
CA LEU A 204 18.06 -27.63 0.63
C LEU A 204 19.45 -27.79 1.28
N ASN A 205 19.88 -26.81 2.07
CA ASN A 205 21.12 -26.88 2.83
C ASN A 205 21.14 -28.10 3.76
N ASP A 206 20.03 -28.36 4.46
CA ASP A 206 19.96 -29.50 5.40
C ASP A 206 20.22 -30.83 4.70
N VAL A 207 19.70 -30.99 3.48
CA VAL A 207 19.94 -32.16 2.63
C VAL A 207 21.40 -32.20 2.17
N ALA A 208 21.96 -31.07 1.75
CA ALA A 208 23.36 -30.99 1.32
C ALA A 208 24.33 -31.31 2.48
N ILE A 209 24.08 -30.79 3.68
CA ILE A 209 24.85 -31.09 4.90
C ILE A 209 24.68 -32.56 5.29
N ALA A 210 23.46 -33.11 5.26
CA ALA A 210 23.23 -34.51 5.60
C ALA A 210 24.01 -35.44 4.66
N LEU A 211 23.95 -35.18 3.35
CA LEU A 211 24.71 -35.94 2.35
C LEU A 211 26.22 -35.75 2.52
N ARG A 212 26.68 -34.52 2.78
CA ARG A 212 28.07 -34.23 3.10
C ARG A 212 28.54 -35.03 4.31
N ASN A 213 27.81 -35.02 5.42
CA ASN A 213 28.18 -35.71 6.65
C ASN A 213 28.25 -37.24 6.47
N VAL A 214 27.44 -37.80 5.57
CA VAL A 214 27.49 -39.24 5.23
C VAL A 214 28.76 -39.56 4.45
N VAL A 215 29.21 -38.67 3.56
CA VAL A 215 30.35 -38.90 2.67
C VAL A 215 31.68 -38.45 3.28
N ASP A 216 31.66 -37.45 4.17
CA ASP A 216 32.81 -36.86 4.87
C ASP A 216 33.77 -37.89 5.49
N PRO A 217 33.31 -38.90 6.29
CA PRO A 217 34.23 -39.89 6.85
C PRO A 217 34.94 -40.69 5.76
N PHE A 218 34.26 -41.02 4.66
CA PHE A 218 34.86 -41.75 3.54
C PHE A 218 35.84 -40.89 2.74
N ALA A 219 35.48 -39.63 2.49
CA ALA A 219 36.37 -38.68 1.82
C ALA A 219 37.66 -38.45 2.61
N ARG A 220 37.57 -38.29 3.95
CA ARG A 220 38.74 -38.15 4.83
C ARG A 220 39.62 -39.38 4.84
N ILE A 221 39.03 -40.57 4.97
CA ILE A 221 39.79 -41.83 4.94
C ILE A 221 40.51 -41.94 3.60
N LEU A 222 39.80 -41.77 2.49
CA LEU A 222 40.39 -41.91 1.16
C LEU A 222 41.50 -40.90 0.90
N THR A 223 41.39 -39.66 1.35
CA THR A 223 42.41 -38.63 1.14
C THR A 223 43.59 -38.72 2.10
N ASN A 224 43.42 -39.36 3.28
CA ASN A 224 44.50 -39.60 4.24
C ASN A 224 45.20 -40.97 4.06
N LEU A 225 44.72 -41.83 3.16
CA LEU A 225 45.39 -43.08 2.81
C LEU A 225 46.56 -42.83 1.82
N PRO A 226 47.64 -43.61 1.88
CA PRO A 226 48.76 -43.49 0.94
C PRO A 226 48.33 -43.86 -0.48
N ASP A 227 48.85 -43.13 -1.47
CA ASP A 227 48.55 -43.34 -2.89
C ASP A 227 49.50 -44.28 -3.61
N ASN A 228 50.69 -44.49 -3.04
CA ASN A 228 51.78 -45.19 -3.68
C ASN A 228 52.73 -45.84 -2.66
N TRP A 229 53.64 -46.69 -3.17
CA TRP A 229 54.65 -47.35 -2.33
C TRP A 229 55.55 -46.38 -1.53
N PRO A 230 56.02 -45.25 -2.09
CA PRO A 230 56.77 -44.25 -1.32
C PRO A 230 56.04 -43.71 -0.08
N GLU A 231 54.74 -43.45 -0.16
CA GLU A 231 53.93 -42.96 0.97
C GLU A 231 53.49 -44.08 1.92
N PHE A 232 53.33 -45.29 1.38
CA PHE A 232 52.93 -46.46 2.15
C PHE A 232 53.95 -46.86 3.22
N TRP A 233 55.25 -46.84 2.92
CA TRP A 233 56.27 -47.24 3.90
C TRP A 233 56.29 -46.34 5.16
N PRO A 234 56.32 -45.00 5.04
CA PRO A 234 56.14 -44.10 6.18
C PRO A 234 54.83 -44.35 6.93
N PHE A 235 53.72 -44.51 6.21
CA PHE A 235 52.41 -44.80 6.80
C PHE A 235 52.41 -46.11 7.61
N PHE A 236 52.96 -47.18 7.05
CA PHE A 236 53.03 -48.51 7.68
C PHE A 236 53.88 -48.50 8.95
N PHE A 237 55.09 -47.93 8.90
CA PHE A 237 55.94 -47.81 10.09
C PHE A 237 55.33 -46.90 11.17
N ARG A 238 54.61 -45.85 10.75
CA ARG A 238 53.85 -44.97 11.65
C ARG A 238 52.68 -45.69 12.31
N ALA A 239 51.94 -46.50 11.56
CA ALA A 239 50.87 -47.35 12.10
C ALA A 239 51.40 -48.39 13.09
N LEU A 240 52.51 -49.06 12.76
CA LEU A 240 53.11 -50.09 13.63
C LEU A 240 53.73 -49.51 14.91
N SER A 241 54.18 -48.26 14.87
CA SER A 241 54.76 -47.55 16.04
C SER A 241 53.72 -46.97 17.00
N GLY A 242 52.42 -47.22 16.78
CA GLY A 242 51.33 -46.73 17.63
C GLY A 242 51.05 -45.23 17.49
N ARG A 243 51.69 -44.56 16.53
CA ARG A 243 51.46 -43.15 16.20
C ARG A 243 50.50 -43.06 15.02
N GLY A 244 49.31 -43.66 15.14
CA GLY A 244 48.35 -43.74 14.04
C GLY A 244 48.19 -42.41 13.29
N SER A 245 48.32 -42.44 11.97
CA SER A 245 47.87 -41.33 11.13
C SER A 245 46.37 -41.18 11.36
N ASP A 246 45.93 -39.98 11.74
CA ASP A 246 44.51 -39.73 11.92
C ASP A 246 43.82 -39.80 10.55
N LEU A 247 43.16 -40.93 10.27
CA LEU A 247 42.47 -41.16 9.00
C LEU A 247 41.26 -40.22 8.83
N LEU A 248 40.76 -39.66 9.93
CA LEU A 248 39.67 -38.70 9.94
C LEU A 248 40.19 -37.26 10.10
N GLY A 249 41.51 -37.08 10.10
CA GLY A 249 42.15 -35.78 10.18
C GLY A 249 41.80 -34.88 9.01
N THR A 250 41.89 -33.57 9.23
CA THR A 250 41.81 -32.58 8.16
C THR A 250 43.08 -32.62 7.33
N ASN A 251 42.93 -32.43 6.02
CA ASN A 251 44.00 -32.27 5.06
C ASN A 251 43.65 -31.15 4.08
N GLU A 252 44.59 -30.78 3.21
CA GLU A 252 44.44 -29.66 2.27
C GLU A 252 43.18 -29.75 1.41
N PHE A 253 42.82 -30.94 0.94
CA PHE A 253 41.57 -31.15 0.19
C PHE A 253 40.32 -30.91 1.04
N ILE A 254 40.31 -31.33 2.31
CA ILE A 254 39.15 -31.15 3.19
C ILE A 254 38.95 -29.68 3.57
N GLU A 255 40.02 -28.88 3.61
CA GLU A 255 39.98 -27.45 3.87
C GLU A 255 39.36 -26.66 2.71
N ASP A 256 39.72 -26.99 1.46
CA ASP A 256 39.12 -26.39 0.26
C ASP A 256 38.77 -27.46 -0.80
N PRO A 257 37.65 -28.19 -0.61
CA PRO A 257 37.30 -29.30 -1.48
C PRO A 257 36.69 -28.83 -2.81
N TRP A 258 36.29 -27.57 -2.93
CA TRP A 258 35.49 -27.08 -4.06
C TRP A 258 36.18 -25.94 -4.80
N PRO A 259 36.68 -26.17 -6.04
CA PRO A 259 37.43 -25.16 -6.81
C PRO A 259 36.56 -24.03 -7.40
N GLY A 260 35.24 -24.00 -7.13
CA GLY A 260 34.37 -22.89 -7.52
C GLY A 260 34.04 -22.84 -9.01
N TYR A 261 33.17 -23.73 -9.51
CA TYR A 261 32.65 -23.58 -10.88
C TYR A 261 31.49 -22.56 -10.92
N LYS A 262 31.70 -21.41 -11.56
CA LYS A 262 30.61 -20.46 -11.86
C LYS A 262 29.88 -20.87 -13.13
N THR A 263 28.98 -21.85 -13.04
CA THR A 263 28.15 -22.31 -14.17
C THR A 263 26.69 -21.88 -14.01
N GLY A 264 26.46 -20.60 -13.75
CA GLY A 264 25.16 -19.96 -13.92
C GLY A 264 25.16 -19.09 -15.17
N LEU A 265 23.98 -18.75 -15.70
CA LEU A 265 23.86 -17.55 -16.54
C LEU A 265 24.47 -16.42 -15.72
N GLY A 266 25.68 -16.01 -16.06
CA GLY A 266 26.37 -14.95 -15.34
C GLY A 266 25.42 -13.77 -15.24
N VAL A 267 25.38 -13.13 -14.08
CA VAL A 267 24.97 -11.72 -14.02
C VAL A 267 25.69 -11.06 -15.21
N PRO A 268 25.00 -10.39 -16.16
CA PRO A 268 25.70 -9.69 -17.21
C PRO A 268 26.76 -8.84 -16.52
N SER A 269 28.02 -9.06 -16.87
CA SER A 269 29.13 -8.29 -16.30
C SER A 269 28.76 -6.84 -16.50
N ILE A 270 28.33 -6.17 -15.43
CA ILE A 270 28.36 -4.72 -15.36
C ILE A 270 29.83 -4.35 -15.20
N THR A 271 30.62 -4.62 -16.23
CA THR A 271 31.85 -3.90 -16.45
C THR A 271 31.39 -2.46 -16.60
N PRO A 272 31.77 -1.53 -15.71
CA PRO A 272 31.66 -0.13 -16.06
C PRO A 272 32.60 0.04 -17.25
N THR A 273 32.04 0.07 -18.46
CA THR A 273 32.74 0.66 -19.59
C THR A 273 33.18 2.03 -19.07
N PRO A 274 34.48 2.36 -19.04
CA PRO A 274 34.87 3.74 -18.89
C PRO A 274 34.33 4.40 -20.14
N ASP A 275 33.16 5.03 -20.03
CA ASP A 275 32.62 5.85 -21.09
C ASP A 275 33.74 6.81 -21.44
N THR A 276 34.22 6.63 -22.67
CA THR A 276 35.04 7.55 -23.44
C THR A 276 34.76 8.94 -22.92
N MET A 277 35.76 9.59 -22.32
CA MET A 277 35.67 10.99 -21.93
C MET A 277 35.29 11.78 -23.17
N LEU A 278 33.99 12.02 -23.33
CA LEU A 278 33.46 12.98 -24.27
C LEU A 278 33.86 14.33 -23.69
N THR A 279 34.89 14.90 -24.31
CA THR A 279 35.28 16.30 -24.15
C THR A 279 34.03 17.18 -24.12
N PRO A 280 33.89 18.12 -23.17
CA PRO A 280 32.79 19.07 -23.24
C PRO A 280 32.90 19.86 -24.54
N PHE A 281 31.81 19.82 -25.30
CA PHE A 281 31.61 20.57 -26.53
C PHE A 281 31.80 22.07 -26.25
N SER A 282 32.86 22.65 -26.80
CA SER A 282 33.05 24.10 -26.88
C SER A 282 32.07 24.66 -27.91
N ALA A 283 30.99 25.30 -27.45
CA ALA A 283 30.15 26.16 -28.30
C ALA A 283 30.68 27.60 -28.26
N PRO A 284 30.80 28.30 -29.41
CA PRO A 284 31.30 29.67 -29.45
C PRO A 284 30.27 30.65 -28.85
N ALA A 285 30.77 31.52 -27.98
CA ALA A 285 30.00 32.60 -27.37
C ALA A 285 29.50 33.59 -28.43
N THR A 286 28.19 33.84 -28.45
CA THR A 286 27.61 35.05 -29.05
C THR A 286 26.98 35.86 -27.92
N THR A 287 27.42 37.10 -27.85
CA THR A 287 27.09 38.15 -26.89
C THR A 287 25.66 38.69 -27.06
N ILE A 288 25.09 39.26 -25.98
CA ILE A 288 24.22 40.47 -25.90
C ILE A 288 23.81 40.66 -24.40
N PRO A 289 23.62 41.89 -23.89
CA PRO A 289 24.24 42.34 -22.63
C PRO A 289 23.30 42.63 -21.43
N GLU A 290 23.96 42.78 -20.27
CA GLU A 290 23.68 43.62 -19.08
C GLU A 290 22.33 43.58 -18.34
N SER A 291 22.39 43.21 -17.04
CA SER A 291 21.64 43.91 -15.97
C SER A 291 22.14 43.52 -14.56
N ASN A 292 22.90 44.45 -13.94
CA ASN A 292 22.93 44.83 -12.51
C ASN A 292 23.39 43.88 -11.38
N THR A 293 24.69 44.00 -11.02
CA THR A 293 25.33 44.42 -9.72
C THR A 293 24.72 44.02 -8.34
N PRO A 294 25.49 44.01 -7.22
CA PRO A 294 26.65 43.16 -6.84
C PRO A 294 26.58 42.56 -5.41
N GLY A 295 27.42 41.56 -5.14
CA GLY A 295 28.22 41.50 -3.91
C GLY A 295 27.82 40.49 -2.83
N ALA A 296 28.68 39.49 -2.58
CA ALA A 296 29.36 39.31 -1.31
C ALA A 296 30.28 38.08 -1.35
N THR A 297 31.58 38.36 -1.30
CA THR A 297 32.70 37.43 -1.12
C THR A 297 32.78 36.99 0.35
N ALA A 298 32.95 35.70 0.64
CA ALA A 298 33.77 35.23 1.76
C ALA A 298 33.92 33.69 1.78
N GLN A 299 35.18 33.24 1.72
CA GLN A 299 35.74 31.97 2.16
C GLN A 299 37.01 32.35 2.98
N PRO A 300 37.66 31.52 3.83
CA PRO A 300 37.29 30.31 4.60
C PRO A 300 37.53 30.48 6.13
N GLY A 301 37.01 29.57 6.95
CA GLY A 301 37.40 29.41 8.36
C GLY A 301 37.71 27.95 8.69
N LEU A 302 38.98 27.66 8.99
CA LEU A 302 39.50 26.40 9.54
C LEU A 302 39.18 26.31 11.04
N GLY A 303 38.68 25.16 11.51
CA GLY A 303 38.48 24.89 12.94
C GLY A 303 38.10 23.42 13.23
N ASP A 304 39.13 22.65 13.61
CA ASP A 304 39.26 21.44 14.45
C ASP A 304 38.15 20.35 14.57
N PRO A 305 38.52 19.05 14.62
CA PRO A 305 37.59 17.91 14.66
C PRO A 305 37.35 17.41 16.09
N GLY A 306 36.09 17.25 16.47
CA GLY A 306 35.78 16.53 17.71
C GLY A 306 34.37 16.72 18.21
N ALA A 307 33.47 15.82 17.82
CA ALA A 307 32.39 15.27 18.66
C ALA A 307 31.52 14.33 17.83
N ALA A 308 31.62 13.03 18.12
CA ALA A 308 30.74 12.01 17.57
C ALA A 308 29.31 12.19 18.12
N THR A 309 28.34 12.32 17.21
CA THR A 309 26.91 12.25 17.51
C THR A 309 26.49 10.77 17.58
N PRO A 310 25.79 10.29 18.64
CA PRO A 310 25.34 8.91 18.71
C PRO A 310 24.14 8.64 17.77
N THR A 311 24.21 7.51 17.08
CA THR A 311 23.21 6.92 16.19
C THR A 311 21.91 6.57 16.94
N PRO A 312 20.70 6.81 16.38
CA PRO A 312 19.46 6.33 16.98
C PRO A 312 19.26 4.83 16.71
N THR A 313 19.06 4.04 17.77
CA THR A 313 18.71 2.62 17.72
C THR A 313 17.24 2.45 17.36
N LEU A 314 16.95 1.74 16.26
CA LEU A 314 15.58 1.32 15.90
C LEU A 314 15.21 0.03 16.63
N SER A 315 14.18 0.08 17.47
CA SER A 315 13.60 -1.08 18.16
C SER A 315 12.74 -1.91 17.20
N ILE A 316 12.99 -3.23 17.14
CA ILE A 316 12.21 -4.21 16.37
C ILE A 316 10.98 -4.63 17.21
N PRO A 317 9.75 -4.66 16.67
CA PRO A 317 8.60 -5.18 17.41
C PRO A 317 8.62 -6.72 17.46
N THR A 318 8.38 -7.26 18.66
CA THR A 318 8.27 -8.69 18.95
C THR A 318 7.02 -9.29 18.29
N LEU A 319 7.19 -10.31 17.45
CA LEU A 319 6.10 -11.11 16.88
C LEU A 319 5.45 -11.99 17.96
N VAL A 320 4.14 -11.87 18.13
CA VAL A 320 3.31 -12.77 18.95
C VAL A 320 2.94 -14.01 18.11
N PRO A 321 3.16 -15.25 18.59
CA PRO A 321 2.77 -16.45 17.86
C PRO A 321 1.24 -16.71 17.93
N PRO A 322 0.63 -17.30 16.89
CA PRO A 322 -0.81 -17.59 16.88
C PRO A 322 -1.18 -18.80 17.75
N THR A 323 -2.27 -18.66 18.51
CA THR A 323 -2.90 -19.70 19.33
C THR A 323 -3.45 -20.85 18.46
N PRO A 324 -3.29 -22.13 18.83
CA PRO A 324 -3.84 -23.25 18.07
C PRO A 324 -5.37 -23.32 18.21
N THR A 325 -6.07 -23.19 17.09
CA THR A 325 -7.52 -23.44 16.99
C THR A 325 -7.78 -24.94 17.06
N SER A 326 -8.49 -25.39 18.09
CA SER A 326 -9.10 -26.72 18.19
C SER A 326 -10.20 -26.87 17.14
N ALA A 327 -10.10 -27.86 16.26
CA ALA A 327 -11.15 -28.22 15.31
C ALA A 327 -12.22 -29.11 15.99
N PRO A 328 -13.51 -28.97 15.61
CA PRO A 328 -14.61 -29.81 16.06
C PRO A 328 -14.63 -31.21 15.45
#